data_AF-A0A968XHU1-F1
#
_entry.id   AF-A0A968XHU1-F1
#
_cell.length_a   1.000
_cell.length_b   1.000
_cell.length_c   1.000
_cell.angle_alpha   90.00
_cell.angle_beta   90.00
_cell.angle_gamma   90.00
#
_symmetry.space_group_name_H-M   'P 1'
#
loop_
_entity.id
_entity.type
_entity.pdbx_description
1 polymer ?
#
loop_
_entity_poly.entity_id
_entity_poly.type
_entity_poly.pdbx_seq_one_letter_code
_entity_poly.pdbx_strand_id
1 'polypeptide(L)'
;MGLETAEYQLGLFDGLPEETQIRFLMESARDLDASIAALDDLVTAWAAGDPESLAQLMNEGLNDPLIYDKLLTQRNANWAHWIAGRMQKPGIIFIAVGAGHLSGPTSVPYLMTAYGLKAERVNY
;
A
#
# COMPACT_ATOMS: atom_id res chain seq x y z
N MET A 1 -17.05 -5.93 -5.45
CA MET A 1 -16.88 -4.48 -5.16
C MET A 1 -15.55 -4.31 -4.46
N GLY A 2 -14.69 -3.42 -4.94
CA GLY A 2 -13.43 -3.07 -4.28
C GLY A 2 -13.62 -1.98 -3.23
N LEU A 3 -12.59 -1.72 -2.42
CA LEU A 3 -12.57 -0.58 -1.48
C LEU A 3 -12.37 0.76 -2.19
N GLU A 4 -11.94 0.74 -3.44
CA GLU A 4 -11.68 1.89 -4.31
C GLU A 4 -12.24 1.59 -5.71
N THR A 5 -12.51 2.66 -6.49
CA THR A 5 -12.81 2.54 -7.92
C THR A 5 -11.57 2.79 -8.76
N ALA A 6 -11.60 2.38 -10.03
CA ALA A 6 -10.50 2.65 -10.95
C ALA A 6 -10.31 4.17 -11.16
N GLU A 7 -11.41 4.92 -11.25
CA GLU A 7 -11.41 6.38 -11.39
C GLU A 7 -10.77 7.05 -10.17
N TYR A 8 -11.05 6.55 -8.96
CA TYR A 8 -10.40 7.05 -7.74
C TYR A 8 -8.89 6.83 -7.81
N GLN A 9 -8.44 5.62 -8.17
CA GLN A 9 -7.00 5.31 -8.24
C GLN A 9 -6.27 6.14 -9.30
N LEU A 10 -6.87 6.35 -10.47
CA LEU A 10 -6.32 7.25 -11.49
C LEU A 10 -6.28 8.71 -11.00
N GLY A 11 -7.34 9.14 -10.30
CA GLY A 11 -7.44 10.47 -9.70
C GLY A 11 -6.39 10.77 -8.63
N LEU A 12 -5.79 9.74 -8.00
CA LEU A 12 -4.66 9.93 -7.08
C LEU A 12 -3.44 10.54 -7.77
N PHE A 13 -3.19 10.13 -9.02
CA PHE A 13 -2.09 10.65 -9.82
C PHE A 13 -2.42 12.02 -10.40
N ASP A 14 -3.63 12.19 -10.94
CA ASP A 14 -4.12 13.46 -11.51
C ASP A 14 -4.21 14.57 -10.45
N GLY A 15 -4.48 14.21 -9.20
CA GLY A 15 -4.54 15.15 -8.07
C GLY A 15 -3.17 15.61 -7.54
N LEU A 16 -2.06 15.08 -8.04
CA LEU A 16 -0.71 15.55 -7.67
C LEU A 16 -0.38 16.86 -8.43
N PRO A 17 0.47 17.75 -7.87
CA PRO A 17 1.03 18.86 -8.64
C PRO A 17 1.71 18.36 -9.91
N GLU A 18 1.53 19.04 -11.03
CA GLU A 18 2.06 18.63 -12.34
C GLU A 18 3.58 18.40 -12.29
N GLU A 19 4.32 19.27 -11.61
CA GLU A 19 5.76 19.11 -11.40
C GLU A 19 6.11 17.79 -10.68
N THR A 20 5.32 17.40 -9.68
CA THR A 20 5.47 16.12 -8.98
C THR A 20 5.14 14.94 -9.88
N GLN A 21 4.09 15.04 -10.71
CA GLN A 21 3.75 14.00 -11.68
C GLN A 21 4.90 13.76 -12.67
N ILE A 22 5.44 14.84 -13.25
CA ILE A 22 6.56 14.77 -14.21
C ILE A 22 7.80 14.20 -13.54
N ARG A 23 8.15 14.68 -12.33
CA ARG A 23 9.31 14.17 -11.58
C ARG A 23 9.18 12.67 -11.33
N PHE A 24 8.03 12.22 -10.82
CA PHE A 24 7.78 10.81 -10.53
C PHE A 24 7.90 9.92 -11.76
N LEU A 25 7.35 10.38 -12.90
CA LEU A 25 7.47 9.67 -14.17
C LEU A 25 8.95 9.56 -14.60
N MET A 26 9.70 10.65 -14.51
CA MET A 26 11.11 10.68 -14.93
C MET A 26 12.00 9.82 -14.03
N GLU A 27 11.75 9.81 -12.72
CA GLU A 27 12.45 8.94 -11.76
C GLU A 27 12.13 7.47 -12.04
N SER A 28 10.84 7.13 -12.16
CA SER A 28 10.40 5.76 -12.49
C SER A 28 11.01 5.24 -13.80
N ALA A 29 11.15 6.12 -14.81
CA ALA A 29 11.75 5.76 -16.09
C ALA A 29 13.28 5.58 -16.01
N ARG A 30 13.96 6.32 -15.13
CA ARG A 30 15.42 6.20 -14.92
C ARG A 30 15.78 4.95 -14.11
N ASP A 31 14.92 4.58 -13.16
CA ASP A 31 15.15 3.47 -12.24
C ASP A 31 14.62 2.12 -12.77
N LEU A 32 14.33 2.01 -14.06
CA LEU A 32 13.76 0.81 -14.65
C LEU A 32 14.67 -0.41 -14.47
N ASP A 33 15.98 -0.26 -14.73
CA ASP A 33 16.95 -1.36 -14.57
C ASP A 33 17.08 -1.79 -13.10
N ALA A 34 17.06 -0.83 -12.18
CA ALA A 34 17.08 -1.10 -10.73
C ALA A 34 15.80 -1.81 -10.28
N SER A 35 14.64 -1.39 -10.82
CA SER A 35 13.35 -2.02 -10.55
C SER A 35 13.29 -3.46 -11.05
N ILE A 36 13.90 -3.74 -12.22
CA ILE A 36 14.02 -5.11 -12.75
C ILE A 36 14.93 -5.94 -11.85
N ALA A 37 16.07 -5.39 -11.39
CA ALA A 37 16.97 -6.09 -10.49
C ALA A 37 16.31 -6.43 -9.13
N ALA A 38 15.42 -5.57 -8.63
CA ALA A 38 14.67 -5.80 -7.39
C ALA A 38 13.57 -6.87 -7.50
N LEU A 39 13.21 -7.34 -8.71
CA LEU A 39 12.17 -8.35 -8.88
C LEU A 39 12.52 -9.69 -8.23
N ASP A 40 13.79 -10.11 -8.29
CA ASP A 40 14.23 -11.36 -7.68
C ASP A 40 14.09 -11.32 -6.15
N ASP A 41 14.40 -10.18 -5.54
CA ASP A 41 14.22 -9.95 -4.10
C ASP A 41 12.73 -9.92 -3.71
N LEU A 42 11.89 -9.29 -4.53
CA LEU A 42 10.43 -9.28 -4.33
C LEU A 42 9.84 -10.70 -4.40
N VAL A 43 10.24 -11.49 -5.40
CA VAL A 43 9.81 -12.90 -5.55
C VAL A 43 10.29 -13.73 -4.37
N THR A 44 11.52 -13.50 -3.90
CA THR A 44 12.09 -14.20 -2.75
C THR A 44 11.33 -13.87 -1.46
N ALA A 45 11.07 -12.60 -1.18
CA ALA A 45 10.28 -12.15 -0.03
C ALA A 45 8.84 -12.70 -0.09
N TRP A 46 8.23 -12.70 -1.27
CA TRP A 46 6.89 -13.27 -1.48
C TRP A 46 6.87 -14.79 -1.21
N ALA A 47 7.82 -15.54 -1.74
CA ALA A 47 7.90 -17.00 -1.56
C ALA A 47 8.17 -17.40 -0.11
N ALA A 48 8.93 -16.58 0.64
CA ALA A 48 9.15 -16.75 2.07
C ALA A 48 7.92 -16.35 2.93
N GLY A 49 6.92 -15.71 2.33
CA GLY A 49 5.78 -15.16 3.04
C GLY A 49 6.20 -14.03 3.99
N ASP A 50 7.17 -13.20 3.63
CA ASP A 50 7.64 -12.07 4.43
C ASP A 50 7.00 -10.75 3.96
N PRO A 51 5.84 -10.35 4.50
CA PRO A 51 5.15 -9.14 4.12
C PRO A 51 5.89 -7.88 4.56
N GLU A 52 6.78 -7.95 5.54
CA GLU A 52 7.55 -6.79 6.00
C GLU A 52 8.62 -6.45 4.96
N SER A 53 9.44 -7.43 4.58
CA SER A 53 10.43 -7.28 3.51
C SER A 53 9.76 -6.96 2.17
N LEU A 54 8.67 -7.66 1.83
CA LEU A 54 7.96 -7.43 0.58
C LEU A 54 7.39 -6.00 0.50
N ALA A 55 6.79 -5.50 1.58
CA ALA A 55 6.27 -4.13 1.62
C ALA A 55 7.40 -3.09 1.58
N GLN A 56 8.52 -3.34 2.25
CA GLN A 56 9.68 -2.44 2.22
C GLN A 56 10.23 -2.32 0.80
N LEU A 57 10.49 -3.44 0.13
CA LEU A 57 10.97 -3.48 -1.25
C LEU A 57 9.97 -2.83 -2.22
N MET A 58 8.66 -3.07 -2.06
CA MET A 58 7.64 -2.44 -2.91
C MET A 58 7.55 -0.91 -2.73
N ASN A 59 7.91 -0.40 -1.55
CA ASN A 59 7.75 1.00 -1.20
C ASN A 59 9.05 1.81 -1.30
N GLU A 60 10.20 1.16 -1.55
CA GLU A 60 11.54 1.79 -1.58
C GLU A 60 11.66 2.90 -2.63
N GLY A 61 10.89 2.82 -3.72
CA GLY A 61 10.81 3.87 -4.74
C GLY A 61 9.93 5.07 -4.39
N LEU A 62 9.17 5.03 -3.28
CA LEU A 62 8.24 6.09 -2.88
C LEU A 62 8.90 7.09 -1.92
N ASN A 63 10.02 7.67 -2.33
CA ASN A 63 10.82 8.57 -1.50
C ASN A 63 10.23 9.98 -1.37
N ASP A 64 9.37 10.38 -2.31
CA ASP A 64 8.67 11.66 -2.24
C ASP A 64 7.52 11.58 -1.21
N PRO A 65 7.52 12.39 -0.14
CA PRO A 65 6.50 12.34 0.90
C PRO A 65 5.08 12.59 0.40
N LEU A 66 4.92 13.43 -0.63
CA LEU A 66 3.61 13.72 -1.20
C LEU A 66 3.07 12.51 -1.97
N ILE A 67 3.95 11.82 -2.69
CA ILE A 67 3.59 10.59 -3.42
C ILE A 67 3.29 9.47 -2.43
N TYR A 68 4.12 9.28 -1.41
CA TYR A 68 3.88 8.30 -0.35
C TYR A 68 2.54 8.55 0.34
N ASP A 69 2.24 9.81 0.68
CA ASP A 69 0.99 10.19 1.33
C ASP A 69 -0.23 9.87 0.44
N LYS A 70 -0.17 10.22 -0.85
CA LYS A 70 -1.26 9.98 -1.81
C LYS A 70 -1.45 8.50 -2.14
N LEU A 71 -0.36 7.76 -2.36
CA LEU A 71 -0.41 6.38 -2.82
C LEU A 71 -0.50 5.35 -1.70
N LEU A 72 -0.23 5.72 -0.45
CA LEU A 72 -0.31 4.80 0.69
C LEU A 72 -1.06 5.40 1.88
N THR A 73 -0.57 6.48 2.49
CA THR A 73 -1.06 6.94 3.80
C THR A 73 -2.56 7.26 3.78
N GLN A 74 -3.03 8.10 2.85
CA GLN A 74 -4.44 8.48 2.77
C GLN A 74 -5.34 7.27 2.46
N ARG A 75 -4.89 6.39 1.56
CA ARG A 75 -5.64 5.18 1.18
C ARG A 75 -5.76 4.21 2.34
N ASN A 76 -4.66 3.95 3.05
CA ASN A 76 -4.63 3.09 4.22
C ASN A 76 -5.54 3.62 5.33
N ALA A 77 -5.56 4.93 5.55
CA ALA A 77 -6.46 5.56 6.51
C ALA A 77 -7.94 5.38 6.12
N ASN A 78 -8.28 5.61 4.85
CA ASN A 78 -9.62 5.41 4.33
C ASN A 78 -10.07 3.95 4.47
N TRP A 79 -9.19 3.00 4.15
CA TRP A 79 -9.47 1.57 4.28
C TRP A 79 -9.60 1.14 5.75
N ALA A 80 -8.72 1.61 6.63
CA ALA A 80 -8.80 1.31 8.05
C ALA A 80 -10.13 1.80 8.65
N HIS A 81 -10.58 3.01 8.28
CA HIS A 81 -11.89 3.53 8.67
C HIS A 81 -13.04 2.64 8.15
N TRP A 82 -13.00 2.27 6.87
CA TRP A 82 -14.01 1.38 6.27
C TRP A 82 -14.05 0.02 6.97
N ILE A 83 -12.89 -0.58 7.21
CA ILE A 83 -12.75 -1.88 7.90
C ILE A 83 -13.33 -1.77 9.31
N ALA A 84 -13.00 -0.72 10.05
CA ALA A 84 -13.54 -0.49 11.39
C ALA A 84 -15.07 -0.44 11.40
N GLY A 85 -15.68 0.28 10.44
CA GLY A 85 -17.13 0.30 10.27
C GLY A 85 -17.69 -1.07 9.89
N ARG A 86 -16.99 -1.84 9.05
CA ARG A 86 -17.44 -3.19 8.65
C ARG A 86 -17.36 -4.19 9.80
N MET A 87 -16.37 -4.08 10.69
CA MET A 87 -16.21 -4.96 11.85
C MET A 87 -17.34 -4.82 12.89
N GLN A 88 -18.13 -3.76 12.84
CA GLN A 88 -19.33 -3.59 13.69
C GLN A 88 -20.52 -4.45 13.23
N LYS A 89 -20.41 -5.11 12.07
CA LYS A 89 -21.47 -5.96 11.51
C LYS A 89 -21.01 -7.43 11.51
N PRO A 90 -21.92 -8.38 11.72
CA PRO A 90 -21.55 -9.81 11.72
C PRO A 90 -21.02 -10.29 10.36
N GLY A 91 -20.35 -11.44 10.38
CA GLY A 91 -19.85 -12.14 9.20
C GLY A 91 -18.35 -11.98 8.97
N ILE A 92 -17.83 -12.80 8.06
CA ILE A 92 -16.42 -12.83 7.66
C ILE A 92 -16.30 -12.11 6.32
N ILE A 93 -15.27 -11.27 6.18
CA ILE A 93 -14.91 -10.62 4.93
C ILE A 93 -13.49 -11.02 4.55
N PHE A 94 -13.25 -11.13 3.25
CA PHE A 94 -11.91 -11.25 2.70
C PHE A 94 -11.59 -9.96 1.95
N ILE A 95 -10.43 -9.37 2.24
CA ILE A 95 -9.93 -8.16 1.58
C ILE A 95 -8.54 -8.51 1.03
N ALA A 96 -8.38 -8.42 -0.28
CA ALA A 96 -7.08 -8.52 -0.93
C ALA A 96 -6.52 -7.12 -1.17
N VAL A 97 -5.25 -6.90 -0.78
CA VAL A 97 -4.51 -5.65 -0.97
C VAL A 97 -3.10 -5.95 -1.49
N GLY A 98 -2.47 -4.96 -2.11
CA GLY A 98 -1.04 -5.03 -2.44
C GLY A 98 -0.17 -5.03 -1.18
N ALA A 99 1.00 -5.68 -1.23
CA ALA A 99 1.84 -5.84 -0.04
C ALA A 99 2.37 -4.51 0.51
N GLY A 100 2.54 -3.47 -0.32
CA GLY A 100 2.91 -2.12 0.12
C GLY A 100 1.98 -1.51 1.18
N HIS A 101 0.76 -2.06 1.36
CA HIS A 101 -0.22 -1.62 2.36
C HIS A 101 -0.11 -2.35 3.71
N LEU A 102 0.78 -3.34 3.84
CA LEU A 102 0.83 -4.27 4.97
C LEU A 102 1.92 -3.96 6.00
N SER A 103 2.90 -3.11 5.68
CA SER A 103 4.00 -2.78 6.59
C SER A 103 4.26 -1.27 6.72
N GLY A 104 4.91 -0.89 7.81
CA GLY A 104 5.25 0.48 8.16
C GLY A 104 4.20 1.20 9.02
N PRO A 105 4.53 2.41 9.49
CA PRO A 105 3.74 3.16 10.48
C PRO A 105 2.43 3.73 9.94
N THR A 106 2.19 3.64 8.63
CA THR A 106 0.92 4.04 8.00
C THR A 106 0.19 2.86 7.36
N SER A 107 0.60 1.62 7.63
CA SER A 107 -0.03 0.42 7.09
C SER A 107 -1.43 0.19 7.63
N VAL A 108 -2.24 -0.55 6.87
CA VAL A 108 -3.62 -0.89 7.30
C VAL A 108 -3.62 -1.62 8.64
N PRO A 109 -2.80 -2.68 8.87
CA PRO A 109 -2.80 -3.37 10.16
C PRO A 109 -2.40 -2.45 11.32
N TYR A 110 -1.44 -1.55 11.09
CA TYR A 110 -1.01 -0.58 12.11
C TYR A 110 -2.14 0.41 12.45
N LEU A 111 -2.79 1.00 11.45
CA LEU A 111 -3.86 1.99 11.64
C LEU A 111 -5.11 1.39 12.29
N MET A 112 -5.36 0.09 12.14
CA MET A 112 -6.48 -0.61 12.79
C MET A 112 -6.37 -0.59 14.33
N THR A 113 -5.16 -0.48 14.89
CA THR A 113 -4.95 -0.42 16.35
C THR A 113 -5.63 0.80 16.98
N ALA A 114 -5.69 1.93 16.27
CA ALA A 114 -6.37 3.15 16.72
C ALA A 114 -7.89 2.96 16.85
N TYR A 115 -8.46 1.95 16.19
CA TYR A 115 -9.87 1.57 16.29
C TYR A 115 -10.13 0.44 17.30
N GLY A 116 -9.11 0.06 18.09
CA GLY A 116 -9.20 -1.06 19.04
C GLY A 116 -9.27 -2.44 18.37
N LEU A 117 -8.89 -2.53 17.10
CA LEU A 117 -8.88 -3.78 16.34
C LEU A 117 -7.46 -4.37 16.32
N LYS A 118 -7.39 -5.69 16.50
CA LYS A 118 -6.13 -6.44 16.44
C LYS A 118 -6.04 -7.18 15.12
N ALA A 119 -4.96 -6.96 14.38
CA ALA A 119 -4.59 -7.78 13.25
C ALA A 119 -3.62 -8.88 13.73
N GLU A 120 -3.91 -10.12 13.36
CA GLU A 120 -3.06 -11.27 13.67
C GLU A 120 -2.70 -11.98 12.36
N ARG A 121 -1.41 -12.28 12.20
CA ARG A 121 -0.96 -13.14 11.11
C ARG A 121 -1.43 -14.57 11.39
N VAL A 122 -2.15 -15.15 10.43
CA VAL A 122 -2.51 -16.56 10.46
C VAL A 122 -1.38 -17.34 9.78
N ASN A 123 -0.71 -18.21 10.53
CA ASN A 123 0.28 -19.13 9.98
C ASN A 123 -0.45 -20.35 9.39
N TYR A 124 -0.04 -20.78 8.20
CA TYR A 124 -0.49 -21.99 7.53
C TYR A 124 0.68 -22.95 7.31
#